data_AF-A0A946AK80-F1
#
_entry.id   AF-A0A946AK80-F1
#
_cell.length_a   1.000
_cell.length_b   1.000
_cell.length_c   1.000
_cell.angle_alpha   90.00
_cell.angle_beta   90.00
_cell.angle_gamma   90.00
#
_symmetry.space_group_name_H-M   'P 1'
#
loop_
_entity.id
_entity.type
_entity.pdbx_description
1 polymer ?
#
loop_
_entity_poly.entity_id
_entity_poly.type
_entity_poly.pdbx_seq_one_letter_code
_entity_poly.pdbx_strand_id
1 'polypeptide(L)'
;MLCASALIVSCAPEMGEPENSASPLRVRLMSAEQYSNTLEHVFGKDVSDSVLPPLPPFTRTDGLLSSGAAFVGVTSDQAQQIQQAAASVAEKVVDETHRDYLLACEPVSEKEADSTCAAQVLKEIGRLLYRRPLNETKVSHLLEVAEAGANDAEDFYVGLAIAIETLMIGPEAIFIVDVAEPDPSNPGEERLDAFSIASRLSFFLWNSPPDDALLRAAESGELHTVDGLAKSVDRMLASSRIEDGVRAFFDDMMGFDDFGSLAKDPVVYPMVTGATLADAKEQTLRTMVDHLLAKELDYRDLFTTRDTFMSMRLAAVYNTPTN
;
A
#
# COMPACT_ATOMS: atom_id res chain seq x y z
N MET A 1 -7.86 -13.44 63.87
CA MET A 1 -6.62 -13.61 63.09
C MET A 1 -7.03 -14.16 61.73
N LEU A 2 -6.80 -13.39 60.66
CA LEU A 2 -6.79 -13.75 59.22
C LEU A 2 -8.07 -14.34 58.61
N CYS A 3 -8.51 -14.00 57.40
CA CYS A 3 -8.21 -12.93 56.45
C CYS A 3 -9.38 -13.04 55.44
N ALA A 4 -10.19 -12.00 55.28
CA ALA A 4 -11.23 -11.97 54.27
C ALA A 4 -10.58 -11.63 52.92
N SER A 5 -10.53 -12.60 52.01
CA SER A 5 -10.09 -12.40 50.63
C SER A 5 -11.15 -11.60 49.87
N ALA A 6 -10.91 -10.29 49.72
CA ALA A 6 -11.64 -9.46 48.78
C ALA A 6 -11.04 -9.67 47.38
N LEU A 7 -11.75 -10.42 46.54
CA LEU A 7 -11.53 -10.45 45.09
C LEU A 7 -11.97 -9.09 44.54
N ILE A 8 -11.01 -8.23 44.20
CA ILE A 8 -11.26 -7.02 43.44
C ILE A 8 -11.52 -7.46 42.00
N VAL A 9 -12.78 -7.66 41.65
CA VAL A 9 -13.21 -7.65 40.25
C VAL A 9 -13.14 -6.20 39.81
N SER A 10 -12.05 -5.83 39.15
CA SER A 10 -11.99 -4.57 38.41
C SER A 10 -12.92 -4.72 37.22
N CYS A 11 -14.13 -4.16 37.30
CA CYS A 11 -14.89 -3.84 36.10
C CYS A 11 -14.01 -2.91 35.25
N ALA A 12 -13.47 -3.43 34.14
CA ALA A 12 -13.06 -2.54 33.06
C ALA A 12 -14.29 -1.67 32.73
N PRO A 13 -14.15 -0.34 32.63
CA PRO A 13 -15.26 0.46 32.13
C PRO A 13 -15.66 -0.13 30.78
N GLU A 14 -16.97 -0.33 30.56
CA GLU A 14 -17.49 -0.57 29.23
C GLU A 14 -16.88 0.51 28.34
N MET A 15 -16.00 0.11 27.43
CA MET A 15 -15.52 1.02 26.40
C MET A 15 -16.73 1.29 25.53
N GLY A 16 -17.49 2.34 25.89
CA GLY A 16 -18.57 2.84 25.09
C GLY A 16 -18.05 3.04 23.68
N GLU A 17 -18.84 2.61 22.70
CA GLU A 17 -18.59 2.93 21.30
C GLU A 17 -18.31 4.43 21.19
N PRO A 18 -17.21 4.85 20.54
CA PRO A 18 -16.84 6.26 20.49
C PRO A 18 -18.01 7.11 20.00
N GLU A 19 -18.24 8.26 20.62
CA GLU A 19 -19.38 9.15 20.30
C GLU A 19 -19.45 9.53 18.82
N ASN A 20 -18.32 9.48 18.12
CA ASN A 20 -18.24 9.64 16.67
C ASN A 20 -17.90 8.31 16.00
N SER A 21 -18.79 7.87 15.10
CA SER A 21 -18.59 6.73 14.21
C SER A 21 -17.56 6.99 13.10
N ALA A 22 -17.16 8.25 12.91
CA ALA A 22 -16.20 8.66 11.88
C ALA A 22 -14.76 8.64 12.40
N SER A 23 -13.90 7.84 11.77
CA SER A 23 -12.45 7.95 11.97
C SER A 23 -11.96 9.32 11.51
N PRO A 24 -11.08 10.00 12.27
CA PRO A 24 -10.61 11.35 11.93
C PRO A 24 -9.96 11.38 10.55
N LEU A 25 -9.97 12.54 9.89
CA LEU A 25 -9.21 12.76 8.66
C LEU A 25 -7.72 12.58 8.94
N ARG A 26 -7.02 11.87 8.06
CA ARG A 26 -5.61 11.58 8.19
C ARG A 26 -4.88 11.97 6.91
N VAL A 27 -3.68 12.48 7.09
CA VAL A 27 -2.62 12.50 6.09
C VAL A 27 -1.58 11.54 6.58
N ARG A 28 -1.23 10.54 5.78
CA ARG A 28 -0.20 9.57 6.16
C ARG A 28 0.73 9.26 4.99
N LEU A 29 1.99 9.03 5.30
CA LEU A 29 2.95 8.52 4.33
C LEU A 29 2.58 7.06 3.97
N MET A 30 2.78 6.67 2.71
CA MET A 30 2.72 5.24 2.35
C MET A 30 3.88 4.48 3.00
N SER A 31 3.65 3.23 3.40
CA SER A 31 4.77 2.37 3.78
C SER A 31 5.63 2.04 2.55
N ALA A 32 6.87 1.61 2.78
CA ALA A 32 7.73 1.11 1.71
C ALA A 32 7.05 0.02 0.87
N GLU A 33 6.35 -0.91 1.53
CA GLU A 33 5.58 -1.97 0.86
C GLU A 33 4.39 -1.42 0.07
N GLN A 34 3.63 -0.46 0.62
CA GLN A 34 2.52 0.20 -0.10
C GLN A 34 3.00 0.96 -1.34
N TYR A 35 4.20 1.55 -1.28
CA TYR A 35 4.83 2.19 -2.42
C TYR A 35 5.20 1.16 -3.50
N SER A 36 5.86 0.06 -3.15
CA SER A 36 6.15 -1.04 -4.08
C SER A 36 4.87 -1.62 -4.68
N ASN A 37 3.84 -1.90 -3.87
CA ASN A 37 2.54 -2.37 -4.34
C ASN A 37 1.85 -1.36 -5.26
N THR A 38 2.11 -0.06 -5.08
CA THR A 38 1.63 0.98 -5.99
C THR A 38 2.35 0.92 -7.33
N LEU A 39 3.69 0.83 -7.33
CA LEU A 39 4.46 0.68 -8.56
C LEU A 39 4.09 -0.60 -9.31
N GLU A 40 3.94 -1.72 -8.61
CA GLU A 40 3.55 -2.98 -9.22
C GLU A 40 2.15 -2.89 -9.84
N HIS A 41 1.21 -2.21 -9.17
CA HIS A 41 -0.14 -2.02 -9.72
C HIS A 41 -0.16 -1.12 -10.97
N VAL A 42 0.63 -0.04 -10.98
CA VAL A 42 0.59 0.96 -12.06
C VAL A 42 1.50 0.56 -13.23
N PHE A 43 2.69 0.03 -12.95
CA PHE A 43 3.74 -0.21 -13.95
C PHE A 43 4.14 -1.69 -14.08
N GLY A 44 3.59 -2.57 -13.25
CA GLY A 44 3.93 -3.98 -13.24
C GLY A 44 5.15 -4.32 -12.37
N LYS A 45 5.28 -5.62 -12.10
CA LYS A 45 6.28 -6.16 -11.17
C LYS A 45 7.71 -5.88 -11.58
N ASP A 46 8.03 -5.98 -12.87
CA ASP A 46 9.40 -5.76 -13.36
C ASP A 46 9.90 -4.33 -13.10
N VAL A 47 9.00 -3.35 -13.17
CA VAL A 47 9.29 -1.96 -12.83
C VAL A 47 9.37 -1.76 -11.32
N SER A 48 8.45 -2.34 -10.55
CA SER A 48 8.50 -2.26 -9.08
C SER A 48 9.79 -2.87 -8.50
N ASP A 49 10.22 -4.02 -9.02
CA ASP A 49 11.42 -4.73 -8.56
C ASP A 49 12.74 -4.06 -9.01
N SER A 50 12.69 -3.04 -9.88
CA SER A 50 13.89 -2.32 -10.36
C SER A 50 14.43 -1.31 -9.35
N VAL A 51 13.61 -0.92 -8.37
CA VAL A 51 13.97 0.09 -7.37
C VAL A 51 13.71 -0.43 -5.96
N LEU A 52 14.56 0.01 -5.02
CA LEU A 52 14.25 -0.13 -3.60
C LEU A 52 13.28 0.99 -3.19
N PRO A 53 12.22 0.70 -2.42
CA PRO A 53 11.26 1.70 -2.00
C PRO A 53 11.96 2.78 -1.17
N PRO A 54 11.91 4.06 -1.59
CA PRO A 54 12.67 5.15 -0.99
C PRO A 54 11.89 5.77 0.18
N LEU A 55 11.22 4.96 1.00
CA LEU A 55 10.40 5.45 2.12
C LEU A 55 10.96 4.96 3.45
N PRO A 56 11.00 5.83 4.47
CA PRO A 56 11.59 5.47 5.75
C PRO A 56 10.72 4.45 6.49
N PRO A 57 11.31 3.62 7.36
CA PRO A 57 10.55 2.77 8.25
C PRO A 57 9.72 3.63 9.23
N PHE A 58 8.58 3.09 9.66
CA PHE A 58 7.71 3.75 10.62
C PHE A 58 8.07 3.37 12.05
N THR A 59 7.64 4.19 12.99
CA THR A 59 7.63 3.83 14.41
C THR A 59 6.26 3.23 14.75
N ARG A 60 6.26 2.08 15.43
CA ARG A 60 5.03 1.42 15.86
C ARG A 60 4.30 2.27 16.91
N THR A 61 3.02 2.60 16.66
CA THR A 61 2.14 3.31 17.59
C THR A 61 0.86 2.52 17.79
N ASP A 62 0.32 2.48 19.02
CA ASP A 62 -0.86 1.68 19.36
C ASP A 62 -0.79 0.20 18.89
N GLY A 63 0.43 -0.35 18.85
CA GLY A 63 0.68 -1.73 18.43
C GLY A 63 0.91 -1.94 16.92
N LEU A 64 0.73 -0.94 16.05
CA LEU A 64 0.86 -1.07 14.59
C LEU A 64 1.80 -0.02 13.98
N LEU A 65 2.59 -0.39 12.97
CA LEU A 65 3.41 0.52 12.16
C LEU A 65 2.53 1.43 11.31
N SER A 66 1.44 0.87 10.76
CA SER A 66 0.46 1.60 9.95
C SER A 66 -0.18 2.78 10.71
N SER A 67 -0.33 2.68 12.03
CA SER A 67 -0.79 3.77 12.89
C SER A 67 0.25 4.89 13.05
N GLY A 68 1.54 4.59 12.91
CA GLY A 68 2.65 5.55 13.03
C GLY A 68 2.86 6.42 11.79
N ALA A 69 2.30 6.01 10.66
CA ALA A 69 2.49 6.64 9.35
C ALA A 69 2.04 8.11 9.28
N ALA A 70 1.18 8.55 10.19
CA ALA A 70 0.70 9.95 10.26
C ALA A 70 1.70 10.92 10.92
N PHE A 71 2.76 10.41 11.55
CA PHE A 71 3.72 11.21 12.34
C PHE A 71 5.13 11.28 11.72
N VAL A 72 5.30 10.75 10.51
CA VAL A 72 6.59 10.67 9.82
C VAL A 72 6.77 11.84 8.86
N GLY A 73 7.86 12.59 9.03
CA GLY A 73 8.28 13.64 8.09
C GLY A 73 9.26 13.12 7.04
N VAL A 74 9.31 13.77 5.88
CA VAL A 74 10.28 13.49 4.82
C VAL A 74 11.48 14.42 4.99
N THR A 75 12.68 13.86 5.17
CA THR A 75 13.93 14.64 5.24
C THR A 75 14.40 15.05 3.84
N SER A 76 15.36 15.98 3.74
CA SER A 76 15.96 16.36 2.45
C SER A 76 16.59 15.17 1.73
N ASP A 77 17.31 14.33 2.46
CA ASP A 77 17.97 13.16 1.92
C ASP A 77 16.95 12.14 1.43
N GLN A 78 15.82 12.01 2.15
CA GLN A 78 14.72 11.15 1.73
C GLN A 78 14.03 11.69 0.47
N ALA A 79 13.80 12.99 0.38
CA ALA A 79 13.25 13.61 -0.82
C ALA A 79 14.15 13.36 -2.04
N GLN A 80 15.47 13.43 -1.87
CA GLN A 80 16.42 13.10 -2.93
C GLN A 80 16.35 11.61 -3.33
N GLN A 81 16.26 10.69 -2.38
CA GLN A 81 16.09 9.25 -2.68
C GLN A 81 14.78 8.98 -3.42
N ILE A 82 13.70 9.63 -3.01
CA ILE A 82 12.39 9.54 -3.68
C ILE A 82 12.51 10.01 -5.12
N GLN A 83 13.18 11.15 -5.36
CA GLN A 83 13.40 11.65 -6.71
C GLN A 83 14.24 10.68 -7.55
N GLN A 84 15.34 10.13 -7.01
CA GLN A 84 16.19 9.18 -7.73
C GLN A 84 15.44 7.90 -8.11
N ALA A 85 14.62 7.37 -7.20
CA ALA A 85 13.78 6.22 -7.49
C ALA A 85 12.71 6.55 -8.55
N ALA A 86 12.05 7.71 -8.44
CA ALA A 86 11.08 8.17 -9.42
C ALA A 86 11.69 8.34 -10.82
N ALA A 87 12.88 8.92 -10.94
CA ALA A 87 13.61 9.04 -12.19
C ALA A 87 13.94 7.67 -12.80
N SER A 88 14.42 6.73 -11.97
CA SER A 88 14.76 5.37 -12.42
C SER A 88 13.53 4.59 -12.89
N VAL A 89 12.40 4.75 -12.19
CA VAL A 89 11.12 4.16 -12.60
C VAL A 89 10.64 4.79 -13.90
N ALA A 90 10.68 6.12 -14.01
CA ALA A 90 10.22 6.83 -15.19
C ALA A 90 11.02 6.47 -16.44
N GLU A 91 12.35 6.37 -16.34
CA GLU A 91 13.23 5.90 -17.41
C GLU A 91 12.86 4.49 -17.86
N LYS A 92 12.63 3.59 -16.91
CA LYS A 92 12.22 2.21 -17.21
C LYS A 92 10.84 2.13 -17.85
N VAL A 93 9.88 2.95 -17.41
CA VAL A 93 8.52 2.97 -17.96
C VAL A 93 8.52 3.34 -19.45
N VAL A 94 9.41 4.24 -19.87
CA VAL A 94 9.47 4.72 -21.27
C VAL A 94 10.49 4.00 -22.13
N ASP A 95 11.24 3.03 -21.58
CA ASP A 95 12.27 2.32 -22.34
C ASP A 95 11.66 1.47 -23.46
N GLU A 96 12.48 1.12 -24.46
CA GLU A 96 12.04 0.36 -25.65
C GLU A 96 11.40 -1.00 -25.30
N THR A 97 11.76 -1.59 -24.16
CA THR A 97 11.24 -2.88 -23.73
C THR A 97 9.91 -2.77 -22.99
N HIS A 98 9.53 -1.59 -22.48
CA HIS A 98 8.32 -1.37 -21.67
C HIS A 98 7.25 -0.52 -22.35
N ARG A 99 7.67 0.47 -23.15
CA ARG A 99 6.79 1.54 -23.63
C ARG A 99 5.60 1.05 -24.46
N ASP A 100 5.78 -0.04 -25.21
CA ASP A 100 4.73 -0.60 -26.09
C ASP A 100 3.53 -1.18 -25.32
N TYR A 101 3.70 -1.50 -24.02
CA TYR A 101 2.62 -2.05 -23.19
C TYR A 101 2.25 -1.19 -21.99
N LEU A 102 3.14 -0.32 -21.51
CA LEU A 102 2.83 0.61 -20.42
C LEU A 102 2.23 1.93 -20.89
N LEU A 103 2.50 2.35 -22.12
CA LEU A 103 2.00 3.62 -22.64
C LEU A 103 0.72 3.39 -23.45
N ALA A 104 -0.25 4.27 -23.24
CA ALA A 104 -1.56 4.19 -23.88
C ALA A 104 -1.56 4.63 -25.36
N CYS A 105 -0.44 5.16 -25.86
CA CYS A 105 -0.27 5.68 -27.21
C CYS A 105 1.21 5.68 -27.62
N GLU A 106 1.44 5.73 -28.93
CA GLU A 106 2.74 6.01 -29.53
C GLU A 106 2.76 7.46 -30.04
N PRO A 107 3.87 8.20 -29.87
CA PRO A 107 3.98 9.56 -30.38
C PRO A 107 4.03 9.58 -31.91
N VAL A 108 3.57 10.68 -32.52
CA VAL A 108 3.69 10.87 -33.99
C VAL A 108 5.16 10.87 -34.45
N SER A 109 6.06 11.38 -33.62
CA SER A 109 7.49 11.42 -33.84
C SER A 109 8.20 11.21 -32.51
N GLU A 110 9.18 10.32 -32.46
CA GLU A 110 10.00 10.14 -31.26
C GLU A 110 10.90 11.36 -30.99
N LYS A 111 11.10 12.25 -31.96
CA LYS A 111 12.02 13.39 -31.85
C LYS A 111 11.37 14.71 -31.47
N GLU A 112 10.05 14.74 -31.41
CA GLU A 112 9.28 15.97 -31.17
C GLU A 112 8.32 15.75 -30.01
N ALA A 113 7.96 16.83 -29.31
CA ALA A 113 6.93 16.76 -28.30
C ALA A 113 5.56 16.40 -28.92
N ASP A 114 4.82 15.50 -28.28
CA ASP A 114 3.45 15.15 -28.64
C ASP A 114 2.55 15.35 -27.41
N SER A 115 1.97 16.54 -27.31
CA SER A 115 1.12 16.90 -26.16
C SER A 115 -0.16 16.07 -26.08
N THR A 116 -0.64 15.50 -27.18
CA THR A 116 -1.85 14.67 -27.19
C THR A 116 -1.55 13.31 -26.58
N CYS A 117 -0.47 12.67 -27.04
CA CYS A 117 -0.06 11.39 -26.48
C CYS A 117 0.40 11.52 -25.02
N ALA A 118 1.23 12.53 -24.71
CA ALA A 118 1.65 12.80 -23.35
C ALA A 118 0.46 13.02 -22.40
N ALA A 119 -0.57 13.77 -22.84
CA ALA A 119 -1.76 14.03 -22.00
C ALA A 119 -2.52 12.74 -21.68
N GLN A 120 -2.66 11.85 -22.66
CA GLN A 120 -3.35 10.57 -22.46
C GLN A 120 -2.61 9.72 -21.43
N VAL A 121 -1.30 9.53 -21.60
CA VAL A 121 -0.46 8.76 -20.69
C VAL A 121 -0.48 9.35 -19.27
N LEU A 122 -0.28 10.67 -19.15
CA LEU A 122 -0.21 11.34 -17.85
C LEU A 122 -1.56 11.33 -17.11
N LYS A 123 -2.69 11.43 -17.82
CA LYS A 123 -4.02 11.31 -17.21
C LYS A 123 -4.29 9.90 -16.70
N GLU A 124 -3.87 8.88 -17.45
CA GLU A 124 -4.06 7.47 -17.07
C GLU A 124 -3.19 7.09 -15.85
N ILE A 125 -1.88 7.30 -15.95
CA ILE A 125 -0.93 7.01 -14.86
C ILE A 125 -1.26 7.88 -13.64
N GLY A 126 -1.51 9.17 -13.86
CA GLY A 126 -1.84 10.13 -12.81
C GLY A 126 -3.08 9.75 -12.03
N ARG A 127 -4.12 9.25 -12.71
CA ARG A 127 -5.34 8.79 -12.04
C ARG A 127 -5.08 7.64 -11.07
N LEU A 128 -4.17 6.73 -11.41
CA LEU A 128 -3.80 5.59 -10.57
C LEU A 128 -2.86 5.99 -9.43
N LEU A 129 -1.80 6.76 -9.72
CA LEU A 129 -0.82 7.20 -8.72
C LEU A 129 -1.44 8.13 -7.67
N TYR A 130 -2.26 9.09 -8.11
CA TYR A 130 -2.93 10.04 -7.22
C TYR A 130 -4.26 9.49 -6.68
N ARG A 131 -4.70 8.34 -7.21
CA ARG A 131 -5.90 7.61 -6.76
C ARG A 131 -7.18 8.44 -6.94
N ARG A 132 -7.15 9.36 -7.91
CA ARG A 132 -8.24 10.25 -8.32
C ARG A 132 -7.90 10.91 -9.66
N PRO A 133 -8.91 11.37 -10.43
CA PRO A 133 -8.66 12.14 -11.65
C PRO A 133 -7.76 13.35 -11.40
N LEU A 134 -6.79 13.57 -12.28
CA LEU A 134 -6.00 14.80 -12.25
C LEU A 134 -6.88 15.98 -12.67
N ASN A 135 -6.73 17.11 -11.98
CA ASN A 135 -7.33 18.36 -12.44
C ASN A 135 -6.58 18.89 -13.66
N GLU A 136 -7.27 19.66 -14.50
CA GLU A 136 -6.70 20.16 -15.77
C GLU A 136 -5.47 21.06 -15.54
N THR A 137 -5.39 21.81 -14.44
CA THR A 137 -4.20 22.62 -14.11
C THR A 137 -2.95 21.76 -13.90
N LYS A 138 -3.08 20.63 -13.19
CA LYS A 138 -1.97 19.69 -12.96
C LYS A 138 -1.55 19.05 -14.28
N VAL A 139 -2.52 18.66 -15.12
CA VAL A 139 -2.25 18.09 -16.44
C VAL A 139 -1.48 19.09 -17.29
N SER A 140 -1.93 20.34 -17.39
CA SER A 140 -1.24 21.39 -18.16
C SER A 140 0.20 21.59 -17.68
N HIS A 141 0.45 21.63 -16.37
CA HIS A 141 1.81 21.77 -15.84
C HIS A 141 2.70 20.56 -16.20
N LEU A 142 2.17 19.33 -16.12
CA LEU A 142 2.93 18.14 -16.51
C LEU A 142 3.23 18.12 -18.01
N LEU A 143 2.31 18.62 -18.84
CA LEU A 143 2.53 18.77 -20.28
C LEU A 143 3.61 19.80 -20.60
N GLU A 144 3.63 20.94 -19.90
CA GLU A 144 4.70 21.94 -20.04
C GLU A 144 6.06 21.34 -19.70
N VAL A 145 6.14 20.53 -18.65
CA VAL A 145 7.36 19.79 -18.26
C VAL A 145 7.77 18.78 -19.35
N ALA A 146 6.82 17.99 -19.86
CA ALA A 146 7.08 17.01 -20.90
C ALA A 146 7.59 17.67 -22.19
N GLU A 147 6.93 18.77 -22.61
CA GLU A 147 7.29 19.52 -23.81
C GLU A 147 8.67 20.15 -23.69
N ALA A 148 8.99 20.78 -22.56
CA ALA A 148 10.31 21.34 -22.32
C ALA A 148 11.41 20.27 -22.37
N GLY A 149 11.21 19.14 -21.68
CA GLY A 149 12.17 18.04 -21.68
C GLY A 149 12.35 17.41 -23.06
N ALA A 150 11.27 17.22 -23.82
CA ALA A 150 11.33 16.67 -25.17
C ALA A 150 12.05 17.60 -26.15
N ASN A 151 11.81 18.92 -26.05
CA ASN A 151 12.47 19.91 -26.90
C ASN A 151 13.97 20.02 -26.61
N ASP A 152 14.36 19.97 -25.34
CA ASP A 152 15.77 20.05 -24.94
C ASP A 152 16.56 18.79 -25.33
N ALA A 153 15.93 17.62 -25.25
CA ALA A 153 16.55 16.33 -25.57
C ALA A 153 16.41 15.92 -27.06
N GLU A 154 15.55 16.59 -27.82
CA GLU A 154 15.06 16.13 -29.13
C GLU A 154 14.50 14.68 -29.06
N ASP A 155 13.82 14.35 -27.96
CA ASP A 155 13.29 13.01 -27.66
C ASP A 155 12.01 13.06 -26.80
N PHE A 156 10.90 12.59 -27.37
CA PHE A 156 9.59 12.51 -26.73
C PHE A 156 9.61 11.73 -25.42
N TYR A 157 10.28 10.58 -25.39
CA TYR A 157 10.28 9.68 -24.24
C TYR A 157 11.09 10.24 -23.09
N VAL A 158 12.17 10.99 -23.37
CA VAL A 158 12.91 11.73 -22.35
C VAL A 158 12.01 12.79 -21.70
N GLY A 159 11.28 13.57 -22.49
CA GLY A 159 10.31 14.53 -21.97
C GLY A 159 9.22 13.88 -21.13
N LEU A 160 8.63 12.79 -21.63
CA LEU A 160 7.61 12.03 -20.93
C LEU A 160 8.12 11.43 -19.61
N ALA A 161 9.35 10.91 -19.57
CA ALA A 161 9.97 10.40 -18.35
C ALA A 161 10.12 11.51 -17.29
N ILE A 162 10.57 12.71 -17.66
CA ILE A 162 10.67 13.83 -16.73
C ILE A 162 9.28 14.21 -16.16
N ALA A 163 8.24 14.16 -16.98
CA ALA A 163 6.87 14.41 -16.52
C ALA A 163 6.34 13.30 -15.60
N ILE A 164 6.64 12.03 -15.88
CA ILE A 164 6.29 10.90 -15.00
C ILE A 164 7.06 11.00 -13.67
N GLU A 165 8.35 11.33 -13.70
CA GLU A 165 9.14 11.60 -12.48
C GLU A 165 8.47 12.71 -11.67
N THR A 166 8.12 13.83 -12.31
CA THR A 166 7.45 14.98 -11.66
C THR A 166 6.13 14.57 -11.01
N LEU A 167 5.36 13.70 -11.65
CA LEU A 167 4.12 13.14 -11.11
C LEU A 167 4.39 12.25 -9.89
N MET A 168 5.41 11.39 -9.94
CA MET A 168 5.75 10.43 -8.88
C MET A 168 6.32 11.09 -7.61
N ILE A 169 7.06 12.19 -7.75
CA ILE A 169 7.56 12.96 -6.59
C ILE A 169 6.49 13.88 -6.00
N GLY A 170 5.32 13.99 -6.64
CA GLY A 170 4.19 14.76 -6.17
C GLY A 170 3.67 14.24 -4.81
N PRO A 171 3.26 15.13 -3.88
CA PRO A 171 2.77 14.70 -2.57
C PRO A 171 1.62 13.70 -2.64
N GLU A 172 0.73 13.85 -3.62
CA GLU A 172 -0.44 12.97 -3.78
C GLU A 172 -0.06 11.56 -4.26
N ALA A 173 1.13 11.35 -4.83
CA ALA A 173 1.63 10.02 -5.14
C ALA A 173 2.16 9.31 -3.88
N ILE A 174 2.86 10.05 -3.00
CA ILE A 174 3.60 9.50 -1.86
C ILE A 174 2.75 9.41 -0.58
N PHE A 175 1.82 10.36 -0.41
CA PHE A 175 0.92 10.45 0.74
C PHE A 175 -0.48 9.97 0.38
N ILE A 176 -1.13 9.35 1.36
CA ILE A 176 -2.56 9.06 1.35
C ILE A 176 -3.22 10.13 2.19
N VAL A 177 -4.04 10.97 1.53
CA VAL A 177 -4.68 12.14 2.10
C VAL A 177 -6.19 11.92 2.07
N ASP A 178 -6.80 11.94 3.25
CA ASP A 178 -8.26 11.98 3.35
C ASP A 178 -8.77 13.38 3.03
N VAL A 179 -9.81 13.44 2.20
CA VAL A 179 -10.53 14.66 1.85
C VAL A 179 -11.97 14.51 2.31
N ALA A 180 -12.45 15.53 3.00
CA ALA A 180 -13.85 15.66 3.38
C ALA A 180 -14.61 16.57 2.42
N GLU A 181 -15.90 16.31 2.29
CA GLU A 181 -16.87 17.11 1.57
C GLU A 181 -18.14 17.29 2.42
N PRO A 182 -18.96 18.33 2.18
CA PRO A 182 -20.23 18.50 2.87
C PRO A 182 -21.14 17.28 2.67
N ASP A 183 -21.77 16.77 3.73
CA ASP A 183 -22.71 15.65 3.62
C ASP A 183 -24.08 16.14 3.11
N PRO A 184 -24.53 15.71 1.91
CA PRO A 184 -25.85 16.08 1.40
C PRO A 184 -27.00 15.55 2.25
N SER A 185 -26.78 14.48 3.01
CA SER A 185 -27.80 13.83 3.86
C SER A 185 -27.90 14.48 5.24
N ASN A 186 -26.82 15.10 5.71
CA ASN A 186 -26.71 15.69 7.04
C ASN A 186 -26.14 17.12 6.95
N PRO A 187 -27.00 18.14 6.71
CA PRO A 187 -26.55 19.52 6.55
C PRO A 187 -25.78 20.04 7.77
N GLY A 188 -24.56 20.55 7.53
CA GLY A 188 -23.66 21.04 8.57
C GLY A 188 -22.63 20.00 9.03
N GLU A 189 -22.74 18.76 8.56
CA GLU A 189 -21.74 17.72 8.75
C GLU A 189 -20.89 17.53 7.49
N GLU A 190 -19.72 16.92 7.67
CA GLU A 190 -18.83 16.53 6.59
C GLU A 190 -18.74 15.00 6.51
N ARG A 191 -18.57 14.48 5.30
CA ARG A 191 -18.28 13.07 5.02
C ARG A 191 -17.00 12.96 4.22
N LEU A 192 -16.38 11.78 4.20
CA LEU A 192 -15.26 11.53 3.27
C LEU A 192 -15.76 11.58 1.83
N ASP A 193 -14.95 12.14 0.94
CA ASP A 193 -15.20 12.02 -0.49
C ASP A 193 -15.02 10.56 -0.96
N ALA A 194 -15.65 10.22 -2.09
CA ALA A 194 -15.64 8.85 -2.60
C ALA A 194 -14.24 8.31 -2.92
N PHE A 195 -13.29 9.16 -3.31
CA PHE A 195 -11.91 8.77 -3.60
C PHE A 195 -11.11 8.45 -2.33
N SER A 196 -11.38 9.16 -1.24
CA SER A 196 -10.82 8.87 0.09
C SER A 196 -11.40 7.55 0.62
N ILE A 197 -12.69 7.29 0.41
CA ILE A 197 -13.30 5.98 0.72
C ILE A 197 -12.60 4.86 -0.08
N ALA A 198 -12.45 5.02 -1.39
CA ALA A 198 -11.75 4.05 -2.25
C ALA A 198 -10.33 3.77 -1.77
N SER A 199 -9.57 4.83 -1.46
CA SER A 199 -8.19 4.71 -0.98
C SER A 199 -8.11 4.04 0.39
N ARG A 200 -8.99 4.42 1.33
CA ARG A 200 -9.05 3.77 2.65
C ARG A 200 -9.35 2.28 2.53
N LEU A 201 -10.33 1.90 1.72
CA LEU A 201 -10.68 0.50 1.48
C LEU A 201 -9.52 -0.28 0.85
N SER A 202 -8.88 0.27 -0.20
CA SER A 202 -7.84 -0.46 -0.92
C SER A 202 -6.59 -0.68 -0.07
N PHE A 203 -6.13 0.34 0.66
CA PHE A 203 -4.95 0.17 1.50
C PHE A 203 -5.24 -0.63 2.77
N PHE A 204 -6.49 -0.66 3.23
CA PHE A 204 -6.89 -1.52 4.34
C PHE A 204 -7.00 -2.99 3.92
N LEU A 205 -7.68 -3.29 2.82
CA LEU A 205 -7.96 -4.67 2.39
C LEU A 205 -6.85 -5.28 1.53
N TRP A 206 -6.14 -4.50 0.74
CA TRP A 206 -5.15 -5.00 -0.23
C TRP A 206 -3.74 -4.48 0.01
N ASN A 207 -3.53 -3.60 0.99
CA ASN A 207 -2.24 -2.91 1.21
C ASN A 207 -1.66 -2.29 -0.09
N SER A 208 -2.54 -1.82 -0.97
CA SER A 208 -2.23 -1.48 -2.37
C SER A 208 -3.23 -0.41 -2.86
N PRO A 209 -2.94 0.38 -3.92
CA PRO A 209 -3.86 1.41 -4.40
C PRO A 209 -5.19 0.84 -4.92
N PRO A 210 -6.25 1.67 -4.97
CA PRO A 210 -7.53 1.29 -5.55
C PRO A 210 -7.34 0.93 -7.03
N ASP A 211 -8.01 -0.13 -7.47
CA ASP A 211 -8.04 -0.45 -8.90
C ASP A 211 -9.02 0.45 -9.67
N ASP A 212 -8.94 0.38 -10.99
CA ASP A 212 -9.77 1.17 -11.88
C ASP A 212 -11.28 0.97 -11.65
N ALA A 213 -11.70 -0.25 -11.29
CA ALA A 213 -13.09 -0.52 -10.92
C ALA A 213 -13.53 0.25 -9.67
N LEU A 214 -12.71 0.29 -8.63
CA LEU A 214 -13.00 1.03 -7.40
C LEU A 214 -12.94 2.55 -7.62
N LEU A 215 -12.01 3.02 -8.45
CA LEU A 215 -11.94 4.45 -8.83
C LEU A 215 -13.15 4.89 -9.66
N ARG A 216 -13.68 4.04 -10.56
CA ARG A 216 -14.94 4.32 -11.28
C ARG A 216 -16.16 4.31 -10.35
N ALA A 217 -16.21 3.40 -9.38
CA ALA A 217 -17.25 3.41 -8.36
C ALA A 217 -17.19 4.69 -7.51
N ALA A 218 -16.00 5.20 -7.22
CA ALA A 218 -15.83 6.48 -6.56
C ALA A 218 -16.34 7.65 -7.43
N GLU A 219 -15.92 7.69 -8.69
CA GLU A 219 -16.27 8.76 -9.64
C GLU A 219 -17.78 8.84 -9.93
N SER A 220 -18.47 7.70 -9.99
CA SER A 220 -19.93 7.62 -10.18
C SER A 220 -20.73 7.90 -8.89
N GLY A 221 -20.08 8.01 -7.74
CA GLY A 221 -20.73 8.18 -6.44
C GLY A 221 -21.33 6.90 -5.85
N GLU A 222 -21.12 5.74 -6.49
CA GLU A 222 -21.62 4.44 -6.01
C GLU A 222 -21.12 4.13 -4.59
N LEU A 223 -19.90 4.56 -4.24
CA LEU A 223 -19.31 4.35 -2.90
C LEU A 223 -20.02 5.12 -1.77
N HIS A 224 -20.88 6.09 -2.08
CA HIS A 224 -21.72 6.75 -1.08
C HIS A 224 -23.03 6.00 -0.80
N THR A 225 -23.34 4.97 -1.58
CA THR A 225 -24.54 4.15 -1.38
C THR A 225 -24.18 2.90 -0.58
N VAL A 226 -25.08 2.45 0.28
CA VAL A 226 -24.88 1.22 1.08
C VAL A 226 -24.65 0.02 0.16
N ASP A 227 -25.46 -0.13 -0.89
CA ASP A 227 -25.36 -1.26 -1.83
C ASP A 227 -24.10 -1.19 -2.69
N GLY A 228 -23.71 -0.01 -3.18
CA GLY A 228 -22.51 0.18 -4.00
C GLY A 228 -21.22 -0.03 -3.20
N LEU A 229 -21.21 0.41 -1.94
CA LEU A 229 -20.11 0.14 -1.01
C LEU A 229 -20.00 -1.36 -0.71
N ALA A 230 -21.09 -2.02 -0.33
CA ALA A 230 -21.12 -3.45 -0.04
C ALA A 230 -20.62 -4.28 -1.23
N LYS A 231 -21.15 -4.00 -2.44
CA LYS A 231 -20.72 -4.65 -3.68
C LYS A 231 -19.22 -4.48 -3.95
N SER A 232 -18.68 -3.29 -3.68
CA SER A 232 -17.25 -3.01 -3.86
C SER A 232 -16.41 -3.81 -2.86
N VAL A 233 -16.82 -3.88 -1.59
CA VAL A 233 -16.15 -4.66 -0.54
C VAL A 233 -16.18 -6.16 -0.86
N ASP A 234 -17.34 -6.72 -1.21
CA ASP A 234 -17.47 -8.14 -1.56
C ASP A 234 -16.55 -8.53 -2.71
N ARG A 235 -16.49 -7.70 -3.76
CA ARG A 235 -15.57 -7.88 -4.89
C ARG A 235 -14.11 -7.84 -4.43
N MET A 236 -13.77 -6.95 -3.50
CA MET A 236 -12.41 -6.82 -3.01
C MET A 236 -11.98 -8.02 -2.16
N LEU A 237 -12.87 -8.53 -1.32
CA LEU A 237 -12.65 -9.73 -0.51
C LEU A 237 -12.52 -10.99 -1.37
N ALA A 238 -13.22 -11.06 -2.51
CA ALA A 238 -13.12 -12.17 -3.46
C ALA A 238 -11.88 -12.10 -4.38
N SER A 239 -11.10 -11.02 -4.34
CA SER A 239 -9.90 -10.83 -5.16
C SER A 239 -8.70 -11.54 -4.54
N SER A 240 -7.80 -12.08 -5.37
CA SER A 240 -6.52 -12.67 -4.88
C SER A 240 -5.65 -11.66 -4.12
N ARG A 241 -5.82 -10.36 -4.37
CA ARG A 241 -5.11 -9.27 -3.66
C ARG A 241 -5.44 -9.19 -2.17
N ILE A 242 -6.51 -9.85 -1.70
CA ILE A 242 -6.82 -9.93 -0.27
C ILE A 242 -5.73 -10.68 0.50
N GLU A 243 -5.01 -11.60 -0.15
CA GLU A 243 -3.87 -12.30 0.46
C GLU A 243 -2.77 -11.30 0.88
N ASP A 244 -2.43 -10.35 0.01
CA ASP A 244 -1.41 -9.34 0.29
C ASP A 244 -1.79 -8.46 1.48
N GLY A 245 -3.07 -8.06 1.57
CA GLY A 245 -3.57 -7.28 2.70
C GLY A 245 -3.56 -8.06 4.01
N VAL A 246 -4.00 -9.32 3.99
CA VAL A 246 -3.95 -10.21 5.16
C VAL A 246 -2.51 -10.42 5.62
N ARG A 247 -1.59 -10.68 4.68
CA ARG A 247 -0.15 -10.81 4.97
C ARG A 247 0.40 -9.55 5.62
N ALA A 248 0.18 -8.39 5.02
CA ALA A 248 0.69 -7.12 5.53
C ALA A 248 0.15 -6.81 6.94
N PHE A 249 -1.15 -7.06 7.17
CA PHE A 249 -1.76 -6.88 8.48
C PHE A 249 -1.11 -7.77 9.55
N PHE A 250 -0.96 -9.07 9.27
CA PHE A 250 -0.36 -9.99 10.25
C PHE A 250 1.15 -9.78 10.41
N ASP A 251 1.84 -9.33 9.36
CA ASP A 251 3.25 -8.95 9.45
C ASP A 251 3.46 -7.80 10.43
N ASP A 252 2.63 -6.76 10.29
CA ASP A 252 2.62 -5.62 11.19
C ASP A 252 2.20 -6.04 12.60
N MET A 253 1.02 -6.67 12.74
CA MET A 253 0.42 -7.02 14.04
C MET A 253 1.32 -7.94 14.88
N MET A 254 2.04 -8.88 14.24
CA MET A 254 2.91 -9.83 14.94
C MET A 254 4.32 -9.28 15.18
N GLY A 255 4.65 -8.09 14.69
CA GLY A 255 5.95 -7.46 14.87
C GLY A 255 7.08 -8.22 14.17
N PHE A 256 6.83 -8.78 12.98
CA PHE A 256 7.86 -9.57 12.29
C PHE A 256 9.01 -8.73 11.73
N ASP A 257 8.92 -7.40 11.74
CA ASP A 257 10.03 -6.50 11.49
C ASP A 257 11.18 -6.69 12.51
N ASP A 258 10.86 -7.06 13.76
CA ASP A 258 11.87 -7.33 14.80
C ASP A 258 12.79 -8.52 14.45
N PHE A 259 12.33 -9.43 13.56
CA PHE A 259 13.13 -10.59 13.16
C PHE A 259 14.40 -10.19 12.39
N GLY A 260 14.41 -9.02 11.74
CA GLY A 260 15.59 -8.51 11.05
C GLY A 260 16.78 -8.25 11.97
N SER A 261 16.52 -8.01 13.26
CA SER A 261 17.55 -7.76 14.29
C SER A 261 17.70 -8.89 15.30
N LEU A 262 16.82 -9.90 15.24
CA LEU A 262 16.79 -11.01 16.18
C LEU A 262 18.00 -11.92 15.97
N ALA A 263 18.85 -12.02 17.00
CA ALA A 263 19.97 -12.94 17.03
C ALA A 263 19.86 -13.89 18.23
N LYS A 264 20.19 -15.17 18.02
CA LYS A 264 20.38 -16.17 19.07
C LYS A 264 21.86 -16.52 19.17
N ASP A 265 22.28 -17.04 20.33
CA ASP A 265 23.64 -17.55 20.50
C ASP A 265 23.85 -18.73 19.53
N PRO A 266 24.78 -18.63 18.56
CA PRO A 266 24.97 -19.66 17.54
C PRO A 266 25.59 -20.95 18.09
N VAL A 267 26.21 -20.93 19.27
CA VAL A 267 26.73 -22.14 19.93
C VAL A 267 25.57 -22.93 20.55
N VAL A 268 24.57 -22.24 21.09
CA VAL A 268 23.41 -22.86 21.73
C VAL A 268 22.32 -23.22 20.71
N TYR A 269 22.09 -22.36 19.72
CA TYR A 269 21.03 -22.49 18.71
C TYR A 269 21.58 -22.42 17.28
N PRO A 270 22.48 -23.35 16.87
CA PRO A 270 23.15 -23.29 15.56
C PRO A 270 22.20 -23.37 14.35
N MET A 271 20.98 -23.88 14.55
CA MET A 271 19.94 -23.96 13.53
C MET A 271 19.15 -22.66 13.33
N VAL A 272 19.25 -21.68 14.25
CA VAL A 272 18.51 -20.42 14.16
C VAL A 272 19.38 -19.40 13.42
N THR A 273 19.13 -19.28 12.11
CA THR A 273 19.79 -18.33 11.21
C THR A 273 18.79 -17.31 10.68
N GLY A 274 19.26 -16.26 10.00
CA GLY A 274 18.36 -15.32 9.30
C GLY A 274 17.43 -16.02 8.31
N ALA A 275 17.90 -17.06 7.61
CA ALA A 275 17.05 -17.87 6.73
C ALA A 275 15.99 -18.68 7.50
N THR A 276 16.33 -19.16 8.70
CA THR A 276 15.37 -19.85 9.58
C THR A 276 14.29 -18.89 10.08
N LEU A 277 14.65 -17.65 10.41
CA LEU A 277 13.69 -16.62 10.81
C LEU A 277 12.78 -16.18 9.65
N ALA A 278 13.34 -16.06 8.44
CA ALA A 278 12.55 -15.80 7.24
C ALA A 278 11.52 -16.93 6.98
N ASP A 279 11.95 -18.19 7.10
CA ASP A 279 11.03 -19.33 7.00
C ASP A 279 9.96 -19.30 8.10
N ALA A 280 10.30 -18.91 9.34
CA ALA A 280 9.34 -18.85 10.45
C ALA A 280 8.25 -17.78 10.22
N LYS A 281 8.64 -16.59 9.74
CA LYS A 281 7.72 -15.53 9.30
C LYS A 281 6.80 -16.07 8.21
N GLU A 282 7.38 -16.67 7.16
CA GLU A 282 6.61 -17.21 6.03
C GLU A 282 5.67 -18.36 6.42
N GLN A 283 6.11 -19.29 7.27
CA GLN A 283 5.26 -20.34 7.84
C GLN A 283 4.04 -19.75 8.53
N THR A 284 4.25 -18.73 9.37
CA THR A 284 3.17 -18.13 10.16
C THR A 284 2.17 -17.41 9.26
N LEU A 285 2.66 -16.57 8.34
CA LEU A 285 1.82 -15.84 7.39
C LEU A 285 1.04 -16.80 6.47
N ARG A 286 1.68 -17.84 5.94
CA ARG A 286 0.98 -18.87 5.15
C ARG A 286 -0.11 -19.59 5.95
N THR A 287 0.16 -19.89 7.21
CA THR A 287 -0.83 -20.55 8.09
C THR A 287 -2.05 -19.65 8.29
N MET A 288 -1.83 -18.35 8.51
CA MET A 288 -2.90 -17.37 8.66
C MET A 288 -3.72 -17.21 7.37
N VAL A 289 -3.06 -17.10 6.22
CA VAL A 289 -3.70 -17.01 4.90
C VAL A 289 -4.54 -18.27 4.60
N ASP A 290 -3.95 -19.46 4.75
CA ASP A 290 -4.65 -20.72 4.49
C ASP A 290 -5.87 -20.89 5.40
N HIS A 291 -5.73 -20.56 6.68
CA HIS A 291 -6.80 -20.68 7.66
C HIS A 291 -7.96 -19.70 7.41
N LEU A 292 -7.64 -18.42 7.17
CA LEU A 292 -8.65 -17.36 7.04
C LEU A 292 -9.26 -17.28 5.64
N LEU A 293 -8.44 -17.46 4.59
CA LEU A 293 -8.86 -17.23 3.21
C LEU A 293 -9.17 -18.53 2.47
N ALA A 294 -8.32 -19.56 2.61
CA ALA A 294 -8.55 -20.81 1.86
C ALA A 294 -9.57 -21.74 2.55
N LYS A 295 -9.56 -21.78 3.88
CA LYS A 295 -10.46 -22.62 4.69
C LYS A 295 -11.64 -21.87 5.30
N GLU A 296 -11.62 -20.54 5.26
CA GLU A 296 -12.66 -19.66 5.82
C GLU A 296 -13.02 -20.00 7.29
N LEU A 297 -12.00 -20.32 8.10
CA LEU A 297 -12.17 -20.70 9.50
C LEU A 297 -12.19 -19.49 10.44
N ASP A 298 -12.66 -19.70 11.66
CA ASP A 298 -12.73 -18.65 12.68
C ASP A 298 -11.32 -18.16 13.05
N TYR A 299 -11.14 -16.85 13.10
CA TYR A 299 -9.88 -16.20 13.48
C TYR A 299 -9.34 -16.68 14.83
N ARG A 300 -10.22 -16.97 15.80
CA ARG A 300 -9.83 -17.41 17.14
C ARG A 300 -9.11 -18.76 17.12
N ASP A 301 -9.39 -19.58 16.12
CA ASP A 301 -8.76 -20.90 15.98
C ASP A 301 -7.27 -20.79 15.62
N LEU A 302 -6.80 -19.66 15.08
CA LEU A 302 -5.37 -19.41 14.85
C LEU A 302 -4.53 -19.52 16.13
N PHE A 303 -5.10 -19.24 17.30
CA PHE A 303 -4.38 -19.31 18.58
C PHE A 303 -4.35 -20.72 19.19
N THR A 304 -5.08 -21.66 18.60
CA THR A 304 -5.19 -23.03 19.13
C THR A 304 -4.89 -24.10 18.08
N THR A 305 -4.78 -23.71 16.81
CA THR A 305 -4.45 -24.61 15.70
C THR A 305 -3.12 -25.31 15.94
N ARG A 306 -3.08 -26.59 15.55
CA ARG A 306 -1.87 -27.42 15.55
C ARG A 306 -1.36 -27.70 14.14
N ASP A 307 -2.05 -27.16 13.15
CA ASP A 307 -1.73 -27.32 11.74
C ASP A 307 -0.93 -26.11 11.27
N THR A 308 0.20 -26.36 10.61
CA THR A 308 1.04 -25.32 10.02
C THR A 308 1.83 -25.90 8.86
N PHE A 309 2.36 -25.02 8.01
CA PHE A 309 3.30 -25.41 6.95
C PHE A 309 4.68 -25.67 7.55
N MET A 310 5.50 -26.55 6.99
CA MET A 310 6.83 -26.83 7.57
C MET A 310 7.91 -26.77 6.50
N SER A 311 8.95 -25.96 6.74
CA SER A 311 10.18 -25.97 5.94
C SER A 311 11.20 -26.93 6.55
N MET A 312 12.18 -27.38 5.75
CA MET A 312 13.28 -28.21 6.24
C MET A 312 14.08 -27.55 7.37
N ARG A 313 14.27 -26.22 7.32
CA ARG A 313 15.01 -25.49 8.36
C ARG A 313 14.21 -25.43 9.67
N LEU A 314 12.90 -25.21 9.58
CA LEU A 314 12.03 -25.15 10.76
C LEU A 314 11.84 -26.53 11.40
N ALA A 315 11.80 -27.59 10.61
CA ALA A 315 11.67 -28.94 11.13
C ALA A 315 12.83 -29.32 12.07
N ALA A 316 14.05 -28.86 11.76
CA ALA A 316 15.20 -29.02 12.64
C ALA A 316 15.05 -28.26 13.96
N VAL A 317 14.39 -27.09 13.95
CA VAL A 317 14.08 -26.32 15.17
C VAL A 317 13.03 -27.03 16.02
N TYR A 318 11.95 -27.50 15.39
CA TYR A 318 10.84 -28.17 16.08
C TYR A 318 11.10 -29.66 16.38
N ASN A 319 12.24 -30.19 15.94
CA ASN A 319 12.59 -31.61 16.02
C ASN A 319 11.50 -32.51 15.42
N THR A 320 11.03 -32.16 14.23
CA THR A 320 10.00 -32.90 13.48
C THR A 320 10.59 -33.50 12.19
N PRO A 321 10.11 -34.66 11.73
CA PRO A 321 10.53 -35.21 10.45
C PRO A 321 10.03 -34.34 9.29
N THR A 322 10.87 -34.09 8.28
CA THR A 322 10.42 -33.58 6.97
C THR A 322 10.24 -34.72 6.00
N ASN A 323 9.05 -34.85 5.43
CA ASN A 323 8.82 -35.65 4.23
C ASN A 323 8.97 -34.77 2.98
#